data_AF-A0A182VK61-F1
#
_entry.id   AF-A0A182VK61-F1
#
_cell.length_a   1.000
_cell.length_b   1.000
_cell.length_c   1.000
_cell.angle_alpha   90.00
_cell.angle_beta   90.00
_cell.angle_gamma   90.00
#
_symmetry.space_group_name_H-M   'P 1'
#
loop_
_entity.id
_entity.type
_entity.pdbx_description
1 polymer ?
#
loop_
_entity_poly.entity_id
_entity_poly.type
_entity_poly.pdbx_seq_one_letter_code
_entity_poly.pdbx_strand_id
1 'polypeptide(L)'
;MGALVLLAAVVTGVMAADTVPTIPPSTADTAVLPALAAPFLTVNRCEEAPLNRLHVLDPSKIPPDCRCPPGFLSLRADPHSTRALCVGVIAPRPWQDGCVSSGTGSDYYDLDAIEQAEVRQLLVRMNLTECWISARRLLRYGGLVRRLPGTQWNAPLELPSGLAVSSYTAADPDCATVRLTERRTALLAYRNCSTVLPRLCLYREATMLRLHCGTQEYTTRYASHQRYCFNIRRSGSRPPGPSESFTIDSNRKRQLLFELLYASRECNNSANVIYADQRPGTTHHAHKRDGGAALVPIVSAEPSGLECASHQRLQIDRDSLVPAAAGAAPGMYLYFDRAHHKLLLTVYGDRWYWREDPAASGFVCFANANDEQLVRPRVKKLRWRGQTPSDDHANRTMYEVKLTGDDGPPRPYWCEAHLVPNFALLKTDTVLARRKASCRHYFAATVELLLERSGSRVVAEPPDAWRLKDYGGLVEDYLKERRKRLPETKHAFAAIKAMHVKRLEDFWISANSDWYTVRLLVHIATKCARKWDKADKLPEPERNEIGKTVFLFVFSL
;
A
#
# COMPACT_ATOMS: atom_id res chain seq x y z
N MET A 1 -0.22 -64.35 -9.68
CA MET A 1 0.00 -63.06 -10.38
C MET A 1 -0.86 -62.01 -9.70
N GLY A 2 -0.40 -61.04 -8.94
CA GLY A 2 0.85 -60.76 -8.23
C GLY A 2 0.41 -59.81 -7.12
N ALA A 3 0.66 -60.17 -5.86
CA ALA A 3 0.18 -59.45 -4.69
C ALA A 3 0.94 -58.13 -4.50
N LEU A 4 0.18 -57.05 -4.28
CA LEU A 4 0.72 -55.73 -3.95
C LEU A 4 1.21 -55.76 -2.48
N VAL A 5 2.52 -55.71 -2.30
CA VAL A 5 3.16 -55.60 -0.98
C VAL A 5 3.20 -54.12 -0.58
N LEU A 6 2.47 -53.79 0.49
CA LEU A 6 2.61 -52.53 1.23
C LEU A 6 3.92 -52.57 2.04
N LEU A 7 4.84 -51.66 1.74
CA LEU A 7 6.01 -51.37 2.57
C LEU A 7 5.72 -50.14 3.42
N ALA A 8 5.36 -50.37 4.69
CA ALA A 8 5.38 -49.36 5.73
C ALA A 8 6.79 -49.30 6.33
N ALA A 9 7.48 -48.17 6.15
CA ALA A 9 8.75 -47.90 6.81
C ALA A 9 8.48 -47.12 8.11
N VAL A 10 8.64 -47.82 9.24
CA VAL A 10 8.80 -47.25 10.57
C VAL A 10 10.26 -46.86 10.71
N VAL A 11 10.54 -45.57 10.96
CA VAL A 11 11.86 -45.12 11.42
C VAL A 11 11.71 -44.59 12.83
N THR A 12 12.31 -45.34 13.75
CA THR A 12 12.48 -45.10 15.18
C THR A 12 13.37 -43.88 15.43
N GLY A 13 12.87 -42.89 16.16
CA GLY A 13 13.66 -41.77 16.66
C GLY A 13 14.45 -42.17 17.90
N VAL A 14 15.78 -42.11 17.81
CA VAL A 14 16.71 -42.27 18.93
C VAL A 14 16.75 -40.96 19.73
N MET A 15 16.46 -41.06 21.02
CA MET A 15 16.65 -39.97 22.00
C MET A 15 18.15 -39.83 22.30
N ALA A 16 18.76 -38.71 21.91
CA ALA A 16 20.04 -38.27 22.43
C ALA A 16 19.82 -36.97 23.20
N ALA A 17 19.97 -37.05 24.52
CA ALA A 17 20.07 -35.90 25.39
C ALA A 17 21.53 -35.42 25.34
N ASP A 18 21.75 -34.21 24.83
CA ASP A 18 23.03 -33.52 24.97
C ASP A 18 22.80 -32.12 25.54
N THR A 19 23.38 -31.94 26.72
CA THR A 19 23.54 -30.69 27.47
C THR A 19 24.34 -29.69 26.65
N VAL A 20 23.74 -28.54 26.33
CA VAL A 20 24.41 -27.42 25.64
C VAL A 20 24.87 -26.37 26.67
N PRO A 21 26.14 -25.91 26.62
CA PRO A 21 26.69 -24.95 27.55
C PRO A 21 26.17 -23.53 27.30
N THR A 22 25.97 -22.79 28.39
CA THR A 22 25.51 -21.40 28.43
C THR A 22 26.56 -20.46 27.81
N ILE A 23 26.24 -19.86 26.66
CA ILE A 23 27.03 -18.81 26.00
C ILE A 23 26.37 -17.44 26.30
N PRO A 24 27.13 -16.39 26.66
CA PRO A 24 26.59 -15.08 27.05
C PRO A 24 26.00 -14.31 25.85
N PRO A 25 25.04 -13.38 26.07
CA PRO A 25 24.30 -12.72 25.00
C PRO A 25 25.15 -11.63 24.35
N SER A 26 25.46 -11.80 23.07
CA SER A 26 26.16 -10.84 22.23
C SER A 26 25.49 -10.84 20.85
N THR A 27 25.31 -9.63 20.30
CA THR A 27 24.78 -9.33 18.95
C THR A 27 23.32 -9.72 18.67
N ALA A 28 22.37 -8.99 19.26
CA ALA A 28 20.99 -8.96 18.79
C ALA A 28 20.73 -7.63 18.04
N ASP A 29 21.29 -7.49 16.83
CA ASP A 29 20.88 -6.44 15.88
C ASP A 29 20.81 -6.98 14.43
N THR A 30 20.72 -8.31 14.27
CA THR A 30 20.57 -8.95 12.94
C THR A 30 19.42 -9.96 12.87
N ALA A 31 18.58 -10.06 13.90
CA ALA A 31 17.42 -10.95 13.89
C ALA A 31 16.13 -10.17 13.61
N VAL A 32 15.95 -9.76 12.35
CA VAL A 32 14.63 -9.43 11.82
C VAL A 32 13.95 -10.75 11.42
N LEU A 33 12.73 -11.01 11.89
CA LEU A 33 11.96 -12.18 11.49
C LEU A 33 11.84 -12.27 9.95
N PRO A 34 12.08 -13.44 9.35
CA PRO A 34 12.18 -13.63 7.91
C PRO A 34 10.78 -13.78 7.29
N ALA A 35 10.07 -12.67 7.14
CA ALA A 35 9.00 -12.58 6.16
C ALA A 35 9.55 -11.88 4.91
N LEU A 36 10.30 -12.64 4.10
CA LEU A 36 10.65 -12.32 2.71
C LEU A 36 11.43 -11.00 2.46
N ALA A 37 12.57 -10.79 3.10
CA ALA A 37 13.57 -9.87 2.56
C ALA A 37 14.17 -10.48 1.29
N ALA A 38 13.57 -10.20 0.13
CA ALA A 38 14.16 -10.53 -1.15
C ALA A 38 15.53 -9.82 -1.25
N PRO A 39 16.61 -10.50 -1.70
CA PRO A 39 17.92 -9.88 -1.75
C PRO A 39 17.90 -8.67 -2.68
N PHE A 40 18.45 -7.56 -2.21
CA PHE A 40 18.71 -6.40 -3.06
C PHE A 40 19.87 -6.72 -4.00
N LEU A 41 19.73 -6.34 -5.28
CA LEU A 41 20.80 -6.36 -6.28
C LEU A 41 21.71 -5.12 -6.15
N THR A 42 21.17 -4.03 -5.60
CA THR A 42 21.93 -2.84 -5.24
C THR A 42 22.73 -3.08 -3.96
N VAL A 43 23.99 -2.66 -3.95
CA VAL A 43 24.89 -2.77 -2.79
C VAL A 43 24.90 -1.42 -2.06
N ASN A 44 24.46 -1.41 -0.80
CA ASN A 44 24.55 -0.24 0.08
C ASN A 44 25.87 -0.30 0.86
N ARG A 45 26.74 0.71 0.69
CA ARG A 45 28.08 0.77 1.28
C ARG A 45 28.15 1.62 2.55
N CYS A 46 27.02 1.91 3.19
CA CYS A 46 26.97 2.78 4.37
C CYS A 46 27.91 2.31 5.50
N GLU A 47 27.95 1.01 5.76
CA GLU A 47 28.72 0.45 6.87
C GLU A 47 30.11 -0.09 6.44
N GLU A 48 30.49 0.04 5.17
CA GLU A 48 31.83 -0.36 4.70
C GLU A 48 32.92 0.62 5.17
N ALA A 49 32.57 1.90 5.33
CA ALA A 49 33.49 2.91 5.84
C ALA A 49 33.64 2.78 7.37
N PRO A 50 34.86 2.90 7.92
CA PRO A 50 35.05 2.85 9.36
C PRO A 50 34.34 4.02 10.05
N LEU A 51 33.63 3.73 11.15
CA LEU A 51 32.96 4.74 11.95
C LEU A 51 34.00 5.66 12.64
N ASN A 52 34.18 6.87 12.11
CA ASN A 52 35.07 7.87 12.71
C ASN A 52 34.40 8.54 13.92
N ARG A 53 34.71 8.06 15.12
CA ARG A 53 34.16 8.54 16.39
C ARG A 53 34.73 9.87 16.88
N LEU A 54 35.82 10.37 16.30
CA LEU A 54 36.39 11.68 16.63
C LEU A 54 35.66 12.83 15.93
N HIS A 55 35.07 12.55 14.76
CA HIS A 55 34.40 13.56 13.94
C HIS A 55 32.93 13.22 13.72
N VAL A 56 32.22 12.75 14.74
CA VAL A 56 30.80 12.32 14.61
C VAL A 56 29.91 13.40 14.02
N LEU A 57 30.11 14.67 14.40
CA LEU A 57 29.32 15.81 13.93
C LEU A 57 29.82 16.43 12.61
N ASP A 58 30.77 15.80 11.90
CA ASP A 58 31.14 16.22 10.54
C ASP A 58 30.26 15.52 9.48
N PRO A 59 29.33 16.21 8.81
CA PRO A 59 28.45 15.58 7.83
C PRO A 59 29.19 15.11 6.56
N SER A 60 30.39 15.64 6.27
CA SER A 60 31.19 15.25 5.11
C SER A 60 31.80 13.85 5.23
N LYS A 61 31.89 13.32 6.46
CA LYS A 61 32.42 11.98 6.74
C LYS A 61 31.32 10.91 6.80
N ILE A 62 30.07 11.26 6.53
CA ILE A 62 28.98 10.30 6.45
C ILE A 62 28.96 9.73 5.02
N PRO A 63 29.10 8.41 4.84
CA PRO A 63 28.96 7.79 3.53
C PRO A 63 27.61 8.16 2.88
N PRO A 64 27.58 8.52 1.58
CA PRO A 64 26.36 8.92 0.89
C PRO A 64 25.19 7.94 1.06
N ASP A 65 25.48 6.63 0.99
CA ASP A 65 24.49 5.54 1.12
C ASP A 65 23.82 5.46 2.49
N CYS A 66 24.38 6.09 3.53
CA CYS A 66 23.76 6.14 4.86
C CYS A 66 22.52 7.03 4.89
N ARG A 67 22.36 7.94 3.93
CA ARG A 67 21.15 8.75 3.75
C ARG A 67 19.99 7.94 3.17
N CYS A 68 20.26 6.72 2.71
CA CYS A 68 19.29 5.84 2.06
C CYS A 68 18.83 4.70 2.97
N PRO A 69 17.61 4.16 2.76
CA PRO A 69 17.16 2.93 3.41
C PRO A 69 18.14 1.76 3.21
N PRO A 70 18.15 0.75 4.10
CA PRO A 70 18.96 -0.45 3.91
C PRO A 70 18.65 -1.11 2.55
N GLY A 71 19.69 -1.50 1.82
CA GLY A 71 19.58 -2.09 0.47
C GLY A 71 19.50 -1.08 -0.68
N PHE A 72 19.36 0.22 -0.39
CA PHE A 72 19.34 1.29 -1.40
C PHE A 72 20.70 1.96 -1.50
N LEU A 73 21.13 2.30 -2.70
CA LEU A 73 22.32 3.14 -2.92
C LEU A 73 21.92 4.58 -3.22
N SER A 74 22.77 5.54 -2.88
CA SER A 74 22.57 6.95 -3.18
C SER A 74 23.04 7.27 -4.59
N LEU A 75 22.15 7.76 -5.46
CA LEU A 75 22.53 8.32 -6.76
C LEU A 75 23.03 9.76 -6.64
N ARG A 76 22.39 10.52 -5.75
CA ARG A 76 22.70 11.92 -5.51
C ARG A 76 22.54 12.19 -4.02
N ALA A 77 23.65 12.58 -3.38
CA ALA A 77 23.67 13.08 -2.03
C ALA A 77 24.32 14.46 -2.03
N ASP A 78 23.61 15.45 -1.51
CA ASP A 78 24.23 16.72 -1.14
C ASP A 78 24.81 16.55 0.28
N PRO A 79 26.12 16.76 0.50
CA PRO A 79 26.74 16.67 1.82
C PRO A 79 26.03 17.50 2.90
N HIS A 80 25.41 18.62 2.50
CA HIS A 80 24.73 19.57 3.38
C HIS A 80 23.21 19.37 3.46
N SER A 81 22.65 18.37 2.77
CA SER A 81 21.22 18.07 2.79
C SER A 81 20.96 16.64 3.24
N THR A 82 20.03 16.46 4.17
CA THR A 82 19.54 15.13 4.56
C THR A 82 18.80 14.39 3.43
N ARG A 83 18.47 15.09 2.33
CA ARG A 83 17.79 14.49 1.18
C ARG A 83 18.80 13.86 0.22
N ALA A 84 18.50 12.63 -0.17
CA ALA A 84 19.21 11.91 -1.22
C ALA A 84 18.20 11.25 -2.16
N LEU A 85 18.54 11.16 -3.44
CA LEU A 85 17.85 10.27 -4.37
C LEU A 85 18.44 8.87 -4.21
N CYS A 86 17.63 7.97 -3.67
CA CYS A 86 18.04 6.62 -3.34
C CYS A 86 17.36 5.61 -4.27
N VAL A 87 18.12 4.62 -4.72
CA VAL A 87 17.62 3.55 -5.59
C VAL A 87 17.92 2.19 -5.00
N GLY A 88 16.88 1.38 -4.86
CA GLY A 88 16.97 -0.03 -4.49
C GLY A 88 16.44 -0.87 -5.64
N VAL A 89 17.21 -1.88 -6.06
CA VAL A 89 16.73 -2.89 -7.00
C VAL A 89 16.59 -4.20 -6.26
N ILE A 90 15.37 -4.74 -6.20
CA ILE A 90 15.09 -6.01 -5.54
C ILE A 90 15.17 -7.14 -6.58
N ALA A 91 15.69 -8.30 -6.18
CA ALA A 91 15.84 -9.47 -7.03
C ALA A 91 14.53 -9.88 -7.76
N PRO A 92 14.64 -10.52 -8.94
CA PRO A 92 13.48 -10.82 -9.78
C PRO A 92 12.42 -11.69 -9.11
N ARG A 93 11.16 -11.22 -9.13
CA ARG A 93 9.97 -11.91 -8.58
C ARG A 93 8.69 -11.48 -9.31
N PRO A 94 7.57 -12.19 -9.10
CA PRO A 94 6.25 -11.67 -9.43
C PRO A 94 5.98 -10.30 -8.79
N TRP A 95 5.02 -9.57 -9.35
CA TRP A 95 4.63 -8.27 -8.83
C TRP A 95 4.08 -8.39 -7.39
N GLN A 96 4.53 -7.50 -6.51
CA GLN A 96 4.15 -7.38 -5.09
C GLN A 96 4.30 -5.91 -4.66
N ASP A 97 3.72 -5.55 -3.51
CA ASP A 97 3.91 -4.25 -2.83
C ASP A 97 5.28 -4.17 -2.10
N GLY A 98 6.39 -4.53 -2.79
CA GLY A 98 7.68 -4.78 -2.13
C GLY A 98 8.52 -3.54 -1.79
N CYS A 99 8.20 -2.37 -2.35
CA CYS A 99 8.88 -1.12 -1.99
C CYS A 99 8.29 -0.47 -0.73
N VAL A 100 7.16 -0.97 -0.23
CA VAL A 100 6.43 -0.37 0.90
C VAL A 100 7.27 -0.36 2.18
N SER A 101 8.15 -1.34 2.40
CA SER A 101 8.97 -1.46 3.61
C SER A 101 10.05 -0.37 3.74
N SER A 102 10.42 0.30 2.63
CA SER A 102 11.29 1.49 2.65
C SER A 102 10.52 2.75 3.04
N GLY A 103 9.19 2.68 3.15
CA GLY A 103 8.33 3.82 3.47
C GLY A 103 8.27 4.89 2.38
N THR A 104 8.75 4.61 1.16
CA THR A 104 8.68 5.56 0.05
C THR A 104 7.25 5.85 -0.39
N GLY A 105 7.00 7.08 -0.83
CA GLY A 105 5.77 7.50 -1.48
C GLY A 105 5.95 7.84 -2.96
N SER A 106 7.14 7.60 -3.54
CA SER A 106 7.54 8.06 -4.87
C SER A 106 7.90 6.90 -5.80
N ASP A 107 7.43 6.97 -7.04
CA ASP A 107 7.73 6.03 -8.11
C ASP A 107 8.51 6.71 -9.27
N TYR A 108 8.91 5.95 -10.29
CA TYR A 108 9.78 6.40 -11.38
C TYR A 108 9.21 7.60 -12.13
N TYR A 109 7.89 7.62 -12.34
CA TYR A 109 7.21 8.71 -13.03
C TYR A 109 6.89 9.92 -12.15
N ASP A 110 7.17 9.85 -10.84
CA ASP A 110 7.10 11.00 -9.93
C ASP A 110 8.43 11.79 -9.87
N LEU A 111 9.49 11.27 -10.50
CA LEU A 111 10.81 11.88 -10.62
C LEU A 111 10.86 12.90 -11.76
N ASP A 112 11.72 13.92 -11.61
CA ASP A 112 11.99 14.86 -12.70
C ASP A 112 12.84 14.23 -13.82
N ALA A 113 13.00 14.94 -14.94
CA ALA A 113 13.71 14.41 -16.11
C ALA A 113 15.20 14.10 -15.85
N ILE A 114 15.85 14.83 -14.93
CA ILE A 114 17.26 14.66 -14.57
C ILE A 114 17.38 13.41 -13.68
N GLU A 115 16.57 13.33 -12.63
CA GLU A 115 16.50 12.17 -11.73
C GLU A 115 16.16 10.89 -12.50
N GLN A 116 15.19 10.94 -13.42
CA GLN A 116 14.89 9.81 -14.31
C GLN A 116 16.10 9.41 -15.15
N ALA A 117 16.89 10.36 -15.66
CA ALA A 117 18.08 10.07 -16.43
C ALA A 117 19.16 9.35 -15.59
N GLU A 118 19.38 9.77 -14.35
CA GLU A 118 20.31 9.12 -13.43
C GLU A 118 19.87 7.69 -13.10
N VAL A 119 18.58 7.48 -12.84
CA VAL A 119 18.02 6.13 -12.62
C VAL A 119 18.20 5.26 -13.87
N ARG A 120 17.91 5.77 -15.07
CA ARG A 120 18.13 5.02 -16.32
C ARG A 120 19.60 4.62 -16.50
N GLN A 121 20.53 5.52 -16.22
CA GLN A 121 21.97 5.22 -16.32
C GLN A 121 22.37 4.11 -15.33
N LEU A 122 21.82 4.11 -14.12
CA LEU A 122 22.03 3.02 -13.17
C LEU A 122 21.49 1.69 -13.71
N LEU A 123 20.24 1.65 -14.19
CA LEU A 123 19.64 0.43 -14.73
C LEU A 123 20.45 -0.14 -15.91
N VAL A 124 20.95 0.72 -16.80
CA VAL A 124 21.84 0.32 -17.90
C VAL A 124 23.15 -0.28 -17.38
N ARG A 125 23.80 0.33 -16.39
CA ARG A 125 25.02 -0.21 -15.78
C ARG A 125 24.81 -1.57 -15.10
N MET A 126 23.60 -1.81 -14.60
CA MET A 126 23.20 -3.09 -14.00
C MET A 126 22.71 -4.11 -15.03
N ASN A 127 22.77 -3.80 -16.34
CA ASN A 127 22.22 -4.63 -17.44
C ASN A 127 20.72 -4.97 -17.26
N LEU A 128 19.94 -4.04 -16.72
CA LEU A 128 18.51 -4.20 -16.52
C LEU A 128 17.72 -3.44 -17.61
N THR A 129 16.90 -4.17 -18.36
CA THR A 129 16.11 -3.61 -19.47
C THR A 129 14.64 -3.42 -19.11
N GLU A 130 14.12 -4.10 -18.09
CA GLU A 130 12.74 -3.98 -17.64
C GLU A 130 12.66 -4.23 -16.14
N CYS A 131 11.92 -3.39 -15.42
CA CYS A 131 11.73 -3.50 -13.97
C CYS A 131 10.27 -3.23 -13.60
N TRP A 132 9.76 -3.94 -12.59
CA TRP A 132 8.50 -3.59 -11.94
C TRP A 132 8.59 -2.20 -11.31
N ILE A 133 7.51 -1.43 -11.45
CA ILE A 133 7.24 -0.23 -10.67
C ILE A 133 6.09 -0.48 -9.67
N SER A 134 5.93 0.40 -8.69
CA SER A 134 4.93 0.28 -7.62
C SER A 134 3.58 0.84 -8.06
N ALA A 135 3.12 0.42 -9.24
CA ALA A 135 1.83 0.78 -9.80
C ALA A 135 1.18 -0.44 -10.47
N ARG A 136 -0.15 -0.55 -10.31
CA ARG A 136 -0.96 -1.57 -10.98
C ARG A 136 -2.39 -1.09 -11.18
N ARG A 137 -3.10 -1.79 -12.03
CA ARG A 137 -4.54 -1.73 -12.17
C ARG A 137 -5.20 -2.54 -11.03
N LEU A 138 -6.24 -1.96 -10.43
CA LEU A 138 -7.06 -2.62 -9.40
C LEU A 138 -8.47 -2.96 -9.90
N LEU A 139 -8.95 -2.23 -10.90
CA LEU A 139 -10.25 -2.44 -11.54
C LEU A 139 -10.00 -2.92 -12.96
N ARG A 140 -10.78 -3.90 -13.45
CA ARG A 140 -10.55 -4.55 -14.75
C ARG A 140 -10.27 -3.59 -15.92
N TYR A 141 -10.97 -2.46 -15.97
CA TYR A 141 -10.81 -1.45 -17.02
C TYR A 141 -10.23 -0.13 -16.52
N GLY A 142 -9.80 -0.08 -15.27
CA GLY A 142 -9.30 1.15 -14.65
C GLY A 142 -7.88 1.52 -15.05
N GLY A 143 -7.51 2.77 -14.79
CA GLY A 143 -6.13 3.22 -14.93
C GLY A 143 -5.19 2.57 -13.91
N LEU A 144 -3.88 2.75 -14.14
CA LEU A 144 -2.88 2.43 -13.12
C LEU A 144 -3.09 3.29 -11.89
N VAL A 145 -2.96 2.67 -10.72
CA VAL A 145 -2.93 3.37 -9.45
C VAL A 145 -1.64 3.09 -8.70
N ARG A 146 -1.21 4.06 -7.91
CA ARG A 146 -0.02 3.98 -7.05
C ARG A 146 -0.23 2.96 -5.93
N ARG A 147 0.80 2.19 -5.63
CA ARG A 147 0.83 1.15 -4.60
C ARG A 147 1.94 1.39 -3.59
N LEU A 148 2.13 2.65 -3.22
CA LEU A 148 3.08 3.12 -2.22
C LEU A 148 2.35 3.79 -1.05
N PRO A 149 2.75 3.51 0.21
CA PRO A 149 2.10 4.05 1.39
C PRO A 149 2.14 5.58 1.33
N GLY A 150 1.03 6.23 1.66
CA GLY A 150 0.94 7.67 1.46
C GLY A 150 -0.49 8.18 1.38
N THR A 151 -0.61 9.49 1.36
CA THR A 151 -1.82 10.19 0.92
C THR A 151 -2.16 9.87 -0.55
N GLN A 152 -1.17 9.41 -1.31
CA GLN A 152 -1.30 9.00 -2.71
C GLN A 152 -1.58 7.50 -2.91
N TRP A 153 -1.82 6.72 -1.84
CA TRP A 153 -2.16 5.30 -1.94
C TRP A 153 -3.43 5.03 -2.79
N ASN A 154 -3.30 4.22 -3.84
CA ASN A 154 -4.32 4.00 -4.88
C ASN A 154 -4.80 5.28 -5.61
N ALA A 155 -3.99 6.35 -5.64
CA ALA A 155 -4.24 7.48 -6.53
C ALA A 155 -3.95 7.04 -7.97
N PRO A 156 -4.66 7.56 -8.97
CA PRO A 156 -4.27 7.40 -10.37
C PRO A 156 -2.81 7.80 -10.55
N LEU A 157 -2.01 6.96 -11.23
CA LEU A 157 -0.64 7.30 -11.59
C LEU A 157 -0.68 8.43 -12.62
N GLU A 158 -0.05 9.55 -12.30
CA GLU A 158 0.04 10.68 -13.24
C GLU A 158 1.20 10.41 -14.21
N LEU A 159 0.90 10.42 -15.50
CA LEU A 159 1.88 10.16 -16.55
C LEU A 159 2.17 11.45 -17.31
N PRO A 160 3.44 11.72 -17.67
CA PRO A 160 3.78 12.86 -18.52
C PRO A 160 3.05 12.81 -19.86
N SER A 161 2.59 13.97 -20.34
CA SER A 161 1.98 14.10 -21.66
C SER A 161 2.92 13.62 -22.76
N GLY A 162 2.44 12.78 -23.67
CA GLY A 162 3.25 12.24 -24.78
C GLY A 162 4.14 11.05 -24.42
N LEU A 163 4.01 10.49 -23.21
CA LEU A 163 4.70 9.25 -22.85
C LEU A 163 4.29 8.11 -23.79
N ALA A 164 5.28 7.52 -24.46
CA ALA A 164 5.05 6.34 -25.27
C ALA A 164 4.76 5.13 -24.36
N VAL A 165 3.61 4.50 -24.62
CA VAL A 165 3.15 3.29 -23.94
C VAL A 165 3.31 2.12 -24.90
N SER A 166 3.89 1.02 -24.45
CA SER A 166 4.05 -0.16 -25.31
C SER A 166 2.69 -0.76 -25.70
N SER A 167 2.49 -1.07 -26.98
CA SER A 167 1.24 -1.68 -27.50
C SER A 167 0.96 -3.05 -26.87
N TYR A 168 -0.33 -3.37 -26.67
CA TYR A 168 -0.82 -4.57 -25.98
C TYR A 168 -1.30 -5.64 -26.96
N THR A 169 -1.03 -6.91 -26.66
CA THR A 169 -1.47 -8.04 -27.51
C THR A 169 -2.02 -9.26 -26.75
N ALA A 170 -2.23 -9.21 -25.42
CA ALA A 170 -2.80 -10.36 -24.68
C ALA A 170 -3.50 -9.99 -23.35
N ALA A 171 -4.30 -10.93 -22.85
CA ALA A 171 -5.17 -10.87 -21.68
C ALA A 171 -4.48 -10.43 -20.36
N ASP A 172 -5.17 -9.57 -19.61
CA ASP A 172 -4.91 -9.15 -18.22
C ASP A 172 -3.49 -8.64 -17.83
N PRO A 173 -2.89 -7.66 -18.53
CA PRO A 173 -1.68 -6.99 -18.05
C PRO A 173 -2.04 -5.90 -17.00
N ASP A 174 -2.24 -6.30 -15.75
CA ASP A 174 -2.60 -5.39 -14.66
C ASP A 174 -1.41 -4.65 -14.04
N CYS A 175 -0.18 -5.12 -14.20
CA CYS A 175 0.98 -4.59 -13.48
C CYS A 175 1.90 -3.77 -14.38
N ALA A 176 2.41 -2.65 -13.86
CA ALA A 176 3.21 -1.71 -14.65
C ALA A 176 4.72 -1.97 -14.50
N THR A 177 5.44 -1.78 -15.60
CA THR A 177 6.90 -1.82 -15.68
C THR A 177 7.45 -0.53 -16.29
N VAL A 178 8.69 -0.21 -15.92
CA VAL A 178 9.54 0.67 -16.71
C VAL A 178 10.41 -0.20 -17.61
N ARG A 179 10.29 -0.01 -18.93
CA ARG A 179 11.05 -0.74 -19.95
C ARG A 179 11.97 0.20 -20.70
N LEU A 180 13.24 -0.15 -20.79
CA LEU A 180 14.23 0.55 -21.60
C LEU A 180 14.17 0.03 -23.04
N THR A 181 14.10 0.95 -24.00
CA THR A 181 14.23 0.64 -25.43
C THR A 181 15.70 0.36 -25.80
N GLU A 182 15.93 -0.10 -27.03
CA GLU A 182 17.29 -0.18 -27.61
C GLU A 182 18.01 1.17 -27.58
N ARG A 183 17.28 2.28 -27.76
CA ARG A 183 17.79 3.65 -27.65
C ARG A 183 17.90 4.13 -26.19
N ARG A 184 17.73 3.24 -25.21
CA ARG A 184 17.80 3.51 -23.75
C ARG A 184 16.80 4.57 -23.27
N THR A 185 15.70 4.75 -23.99
CA THR A 185 14.57 5.57 -23.53
C THR A 185 13.65 4.72 -22.67
N ALA A 186 13.12 5.29 -21.58
CA ALA A 186 12.18 4.60 -20.70
C ALA A 186 10.76 4.72 -21.24
N LEU A 187 10.05 3.60 -21.30
CA LEU A 187 8.65 3.49 -21.69
C LEU A 187 7.86 2.84 -20.57
N LEU A 188 6.60 3.26 -20.43
CA LEU A 188 5.66 2.54 -19.58
C LEU A 188 5.18 1.31 -20.34
N ALA A 189 5.33 0.15 -19.72
CA ALA A 189 4.80 -1.10 -20.24
C ALA A 189 3.92 -1.76 -19.18
N TYR A 190 3.02 -2.64 -19.65
CA TYR A 190 2.17 -3.43 -18.77
C TYR A 190 2.43 -4.89 -19.02
N ARG A 191 2.41 -5.67 -17.95
CA ARG A 191 2.70 -7.09 -17.95
C ARG A 191 1.73 -7.80 -17.04
N ASN A 192 1.54 -9.10 -17.30
CA ASN A 192 0.90 -9.98 -16.33
C ASN A 192 1.69 -9.93 -15.02
N CYS A 193 1.01 -9.70 -13.90
CA CYS A 193 1.62 -9.56 -12.58
C CYS A 193 2.42 -10.80 -12.13
N SER A 194 2.20 -11.96 -12.77
CA SER A 194 2.90 -13.21 -12.48
C SER A 194 4.29 -13.30 -13.13
N THR A 195 4.63 -12.40 -14.06
CA THR A 195 5.94 -12.37 -14.72
C THR A 195 7.05 -12.14 -13.69
N VAL A 196 8.20 -12.80 -13.86
CA VAL A 196 9.35 -12.63 -12.96
C VAL A 196 10.24 -11.52 -13.49
N LEU A 197 10.27 -10.37 -12.81
CA LEU A 197 11.12 -9.23 -13.15
C LEU A 197 11.73 -8.62 -11.87
N PRO A 198 12.92 -7.99 -11.96
CA PRO A 198 13.45 -7.19 -10.86
C PRO A 198 12.50 -6.03 -10.55
N ARG A 199 12.53 -5.54 -9.31
CA ARG A 199 11.72 -4.39 -8.89
C ARG A 199 12.58 -3.18 -8.64
N LEU A 200 12.18 -2.06 -9.22
CA LEU A 200 12.74 -0.75 -8.94
C LEU A 200 11.99 -0.13 -7.76
N CYS A 201 12.73 0.21 -6.70
CA CYS A 201 12.25 1.01 -5.59
C CYS A 201 13.05 2.31 -5.53
N LEU A 202 12.34 3.41 -5.34
CA LEU A 202 12.92 4.74 -5.24
C LEU A 202 12.65 5.28 -3.83
N TYR A 203 13.48 6.21 -3.37
CA TYR A 203 13.25 6.90 -2.11
C TYR A 203 13.87 8.30 -2.20
N ARG A 204 13.11 9.32 -1.84
CA ARG A 204 13.53 10.75 -1.94
C ARG A 204 13.08 11.62 -0.77
N GLU A 205 12.45 11.00 0.21
CA GLU A 205 11.75 11.71 1.27
C GLU A 205 12.61 11.85 2.55
N ALA A 206 12.16 12.69 3.49
CA ALA A 206 12.85 12.85 4.76
C ALA A 206 12.74 11.59 5.62
N THR A 207 13.79 11.20 6.35
CA THR A 207 13.80 9.96 7.13
C THR A 207 12.84 9.97 8.32
N MET A 208 12.60 11.14 8.92
CA MET A 208 11.93 11.30 10.22
C MET A 208 10.41 11.48 10.09
N LEU A 209 9.65 10.76 10.91
CA LEU A 209 8.19 10.88 11.05
C LEU A 209 7.75 10.97 12.51
N ARG A 210 6.56 11.54 12.74
CA ARG A 210 5.89 11.60 14.05
C ARG A 210 4.66 10.70 14.05
N LEU A 211 4.89 9.39 14.12
CA LEU A 211 3.84 8.35 14.02
C LEU A 211 3.21 8.01 15.38
N HIS A 212 3.65 6.90 15.98
CA HIS A 212 3.10 6.28 17.19
C HIS A 212 3.88 6.67 18.46
N CYS A 213 4.95 7.46 18.28
CA CYS A 213 5.80 8.00 19.33
C CYS A 213 5.13 9.15 20.09
N GLY A 214 5.67 9.48 21.26
CA GLY A 214 5.17 10.54 22.11
C GLY A 214 5.33 11.94 21.49
N THR A 215 4.76 12.94 22.16
CA THR A 215 4.88 14.35 21.75
C THR A 215 6.35 14.75 21.66
N GLN A 216 6.75 15.35 20.53
CA GLN A 216 8.15 15.72 20.19
C GLN A 216 9.13 14.56 19.97
N GLU A 217 8.69 13.31 20.02
CA GLU A 217 9.49 12.17 19.59
C GLU A 217 9.27 11.88 18.10
N TYR A 218 10.25 11.21 17.52
CA TYR A 218 10.27 10.81 16.12
C TYR A 218 10.52 9.31 15.99
N THR A 219 10.05 8.73 14.90
CA THR A 219 10.45 7.41 14.40
C THR A 219 10.95 7.58 12.96
N THR A 220 11.49 6.53 12.37
CA THR A 220 11.89 6.53 10.95
C THR A 220 10.75 6.13 10.02
N ARG A 221 10.87 6.51 8.73
CA ARG A 221 10.05 5.97 7.63
C ARG A 221 10.30 4.48 7.39
N TYR A 222 11.53 4.01 7.58
CA TYR A 222 11.92 2.62 7.31
C TYR A 222 11.39 1.66 8.37
N ALA A 223 10.86 0.50 7.95
CA ALA A 223 10.30 -0.51 8.86
C ALA A 223 11.29 -0.99 9.95
N SER A 224 12.58 -1.12 9.61
CA SER A 224 13.60 -1.67 10.52
C SER A 224 13.82 -0.86 11.80
N HIS A 225 13.57 0.45 11.77
CA HIS A 225 13.77 1.33 12.92
C HIS A 225 12.46 1.87 13.49
N GLN A 226 11.30 1.44 12.94
CA GLN A 226 9.97 1.85 13.42
C GLN A 226 9.63 1.37 14.83
N ARG A 227 10.46 0.53 15.46
CA ARG A 227 10.25 0.08 16.84
C ARG A 227 10.77 1.07 17.89
N TYR A 228 11.58 2.03 17.46
CA TYR A 228 12.23 2.98 18.34
C TYR A 228 11.62 4.37 18.17
N CYS A 229 11.52 5.07 19.29
CA CYS A 229 11.24 6.48 19.34
C CYS A 229 12.51 7.23 19.74
N PHE A 230 12.78 8.30 19.00
CA PHE A 230 13.99 9.11 19.10
C PHE A 230 13.62 10.55 19.43
N ASN A 231 14.44 11.22 20.23
CA ASN A 231 14.27 12.63 20.54
C ASN A 231 15.63 13.28 20.74
N ILE A 232 15.74 14.57 20.45
CA ILE A 232 16.86 15.39 20.89
C ILE A 232 16.30 16.68 21.50
N ARG A 233 16.67 16.90 22.76
CA ARG A 233 16.20 18.03 23.57
C ARG A 233 17.36 18.74 24.22
N ARG A 234 17.17 20.00 24.60
CA ARG A 234 18.15 20.72 25.40
C ARG A 234 18.45 19.93 26.68
N SER A 235 19.75 19.71 26.93
CA SER A 235 20.22 19.07 28.14
C SER A 235 19.86 19.96 29.33
N GLY A 236 18.99 19.45 30.22
CA GLY A 236 18.83 20.02 31.56
C GLY A 236 19.96 19.55 32.49
N SER A 237 19.79 19.70 33.80
CA SER A 237 20.78 19.23 34.79
C SER A 237 20.90 17.70 34.89
N ARG A 238 20.02 16.91 34.25
CA ARG A 238 20.06 15.44 34.28
C ARG A 238 20.27 14.86 32.87
N PRO A 239 21.44 14.27 32.58
CA PRO A 239 21.66 13.54 31.33
C PRO A 239 20.82 12.25 31.28
N PRO A 240 20.51 11.73 30.08
CA PRO A 240 19.85 10.43 29.95
C PRO A 240 20.64 9.31 30.62
N GLY A 241 19.93 8.35 31.21
CA GLY A 241 20.53 7.10 31.66
C GLY A 241 20.98 6.24 30.46
N PRO A 242 21.87 5.25 30.65
CA PRO A 242 22.46 4.46 29.56
C PRO A 242 21.44 3.76 28.65
N SER A 243 20.30 3.35 29.19
CA SER A 243 19.20 2.69 28.45
C SER A 243 18.31 3.64 27.64
N GLU A 244 18.35 4.94 27.95
CA GLU A 244 17.55 5.98 27.29
C GLU A 244 18.40 6.83 26.33
N SER A 245 19.72 6.69 26.38
CA SER A 245 20.65 7.44 25.54
C SER A 245 20.71 6.89 24.13
N PHE A 246 20.63 7.77 23.14
CA PHE A 246 20.87 7.40 21.75
C PHE A 246 22.30 6.89 21.60
N THR A 247 22.45 5.69 21.03
CA THR A 247 23.76 5.05 20.87
C THR A 247 24.26 5.20 19.44
N ILE A 248 25.53 5.56 19.25
CA ILE A 248 26.17 5.60 17.93
C ILE A 248 27.10 4.39 17.79
N ASP A 249 26.61 3.36 17.12
CA ASP A 249 27.33 2.10 16.84
C ASP A 249 27.57 1.86 15.33
N SER A 250 26.98 2.69 14.47
CA SER A 250 26.96 2.54 13.01
C SER A 250 26.95 3.89 12.30
N ASN A 251 27.39 3.94 11.05
CA ASN A 251 27.31 5.16 10.24
C ASN A 251 25.85 5.56 9.98
N ARG A 252 24.93 4.59 9.96
CA ARG A 252 23.49 4.85 9.87
C ARG A 252 22.91 5.54 11.11
N LYS A 253 23.24 5.08 12.33
CA LYS A 253 22.81 5.79 13.55
C LYS A 253 23.45 7.17 13.64
N ARG A 254 24.69 7.32 13.15
CA ARG A 254 25.30 8.64 12.98
C ARG A 254 24.50 9.54 12.04
N GLN A 255 24.10 9.08 10.85
CA GLN A 255 23.23 9.86 9.95
C GLN A 255 21.89 10.20 10.63
N LEU A 256 21.28 9.25 11.35
CA LEU A 256 20.03 9.47 12.06
C LEU A 256 20.15 10.56 13.15
N LEU A 257 21.31 10.71 13.79
CA LEU A 257 21.57 11.83 14.71
C LEU A 257 21.49 13.19 14.00
N PHE A 258 22.02 13.31 12.78
CA PHE A 258 21.88 14.55 12.00
C PHE A 258 20.42 14.82 11.63
N GLU A 259 19.69 13.79 11.21
CA GLU A 259 18.24 13.93 10.95
C GLU A 259 17.49 14.43 12.18
N LEU A 260 17.84 13.93 13.38
CA LEU A 260 17.28 14.39 14.65
C LEU A 260 17.62 15.85 14.95
N LEU A 261 18.87 16.25 14.75
CA LEU A 261 19.34 17.63 14.94
C LEU A 261 18.56 18.59 14.04
N TYR A 262 18.52 18.31 12.73
CA TYR A 262 17.80 19.13 11.75
C TYR A 262 16.28 19.18 12.02
N ALA A 263 15.69 18.09 12.51
CA ALA A 263 14.27 18.05 12.82
C ALA A 263 13.92 18.74 14.16
N SER A 264 14.88 18.92 15.06
CA SER A 264 14.65 19.55 16.37
C SER A 264 14.50 21.07 16.23
N ARG A 265 13.52 21.66 16.92
CA ARG A 265 13.37 23.11 16.95
C ARG A 265 14.40 23.80 17.85
N GLU A 266 14.84 23.11 18.89
CA GLU A 266 15.70 23.69 19.94
C GLU A 266 17.18 23.38 19.71
N CYS A 267 17.48 22.26 19.05
CA CYS A 267 18.83 21.74 18.87
C CYS A 267 19.32 21.81 17.41
N ASN A 268 18.57 22.47 16.51
CA ASN A 268 19.01 22.64 15.14
C ASN A 268 20.35 23.39 15.10
N ASN A 269 21.31 22.89 14.32
CA ASN A 269 22.67 23.41 14.22
C ASN A 269 23.46 23.44 15.55
N SER A 270 23.04 22.71 16.59
CA SER A 270 23.84 22.64 17.82
C SER A 270 25.17 21.95 17.54
N ALA A 271 26.25 22.58 18.01
CA ALA A 271 27.59 22.03 17.96
C ALA A 271 27.91 21.14 19.19
N ASN A 272 27.04 21.14 20.21
CA ASN A 272 27.24 20.43 21.49
C ASN A 272 26.16 19.36 21.68
N VAL A 273 26.52 18.09 21.51
CA VAL A 273 25.58 16.96 21.55
C VAL A 273 26.09 15.82 22.44
N ILE A 274 25.21 15.33 23.31
CA ILE A 274 25.44 14.21 24.23
C ILE A 274 24.75 12.97 23.66
N TYR A 275 25.51 11.87 23.54
CA TYR A 275 25.05 10.54 23.13
C TYR A 275 25.81 9.45 23.89
N ALA A 276 25.42 8.19 23.73
CA ALA A 276 26.15 7.04 24.26
C ALA A 276 27.09 6.43 23.21
N ASP A 277 28.36 6.24 23.57
CA ASP A 277 29.34 5.51 22.76
C ASP A 277 29.44 4.06 23.29
N GLN A 278 29.03 3.09 22.48
CA GLN A 278 29.31 1.68 22.76
C GLN A 278 30.75 1.40 22.36
N ARG A 279 31.67 1.55 23.33
CA ARG A 279 33.02 1.02 23.24
C ARG A 279 33.04 -0.43 23.72
N PRO A 280 33.41 -1.41 22.89
CA PRO A 280 34.01 -2.62 23.41
C PRO A 280 35.38 -2.24 23.99
N GLY A 281 35.46 -2.01 25.31
CA GLY A 281 36.70 -2.21 26.05
C GLY A 281 37.73 -1.08 26.21
N THR A 282 37.42 0.23 26.09
CA THR A 282 38.37 1.27 26.52
C THR A 282 37.86 2.14 27.65
N THR A 283 38.14 1.68 28.86
CA THR A 283 38.25 2.48 30.08
C THR A 283 39.40 3.47 29.93
N HIS A 284 39.13 4.69 29.48
CA HIS A 284 40.01 5.81 29.84
C HIS A 284 39.38 6.54 31.02
N HIS A 285 39.91 6.25 32.21
CA HIS A 285 39.80 7.01 33.46
C HIS A 285 38.42 7.23 34.11
N ALA A 286 37.48 6.29 33.97
CA ALA A 286 36.37 6.19 34.93
C ALA A 286 36.42 4.83 35.62
N HIS A 287 36.32 4.85 36.95
CA HIS A 287 36.45 3.70 37.83
C HIS A 287 35.63 2.50 37.33
N LYS A 288 36.35 1.38 37.29
CA LYS A 288 35.90 0.03 36.98
C LYS A 288 34.71 -0.38 37.85
N ARG A 289 33.49 -0.20 37.35
CA ARG A 289 32.32 -1.04 37.64
C ARG A 289 31.27 -0.82 36.55
N ASP A 290 30.83 -1.94 35.99
CA ASP A 290 29.77 -2.12 34.99
C ASP A 290 30.15 -1.84 33.53
N GLY A 291 30.18 -2.92 32.73
CA GLY A 291 30.40 -2.91 31.27
C GLY A 291 29.22 -2.34 30.48
N GLY A 292 28.78 -1.13 30.82
CA GLY A 292 27.73 -0.39 30.13
C GLY A 292 28.29 0.65 29.13
N ALA A 293 27.43 1.11 28.22
CA ALA A 293 27.76 2.20 27.30
C ALA A 293 28.15 3.47 28.07
N ALA A 294 29.31 4.07 27.74
CA ALA A 294 29.74 5.32 28.35
C ALA A 294 29.06 6.50 27.63
N LEU A 295 28.52 7.45 28.40
CA LEU A 295 28.03 8.70 27.83
C LEU A 295 29.22 9.53 27.36
N VAL A 296 29.23 9.91 26.09
CA VAL A 296 30.29 10.73 25.48
C VAL A 296 29.70 12.09 25.12
N PRO A 297 30.03 13.15 25.89
CA PRO A 297 29.75 14.50 25.44
C PRO A 297 30.70 14.86 24.30
N ILE A 298 30.17 15.32 23.16
CA ILE A 298 30.97 16.09 22.21
C ILE A 298 30.75 17.57 22.51
N VAL A 299 31.82 18.21 22.97
CA VAL A 299 31.90 19.65 23.20
C VAL A 299 32.63 20.25 22.01
N SER A 300 31.91 21.00 21.16
CA SER A 300 32.54 21.93 20.24
C SER A 300 33.15 23.08 21.05
N ALA A 301 34.24 23.68 20.56
CA ALA A 301 35.16 24.57 21.28
C ALA A 301 34.56 25.88 21.85
N GLU A 302 33.23 26.06 21.86
CA GLU A 302 32.55 27.20 22.47
C GLU A 302 31.88 26.81 23.81
N PRO A 303 32.44 27.26 24.96
CA PRO A 303 31.89 27.01 26.29
C PRO A 303 30.49 27.58 26.55
N SER A 304 29.94 28.38 25.63
CA SER A 304 28.66 29.08 25.73
C SER A 304 27.51 28.43 24.94
N GLY A 305 27.78 27.35 24.19
CA GLY A 305 26.79 26.71 23.32
C GLY A 305 25.75 25.86 24.08
N LEU A 306 24.51 25.84 23.58
CA LEU A 306 23.41 25.01 24.11
C LEU A 306 23.75 23.51 23.99
N GLU A 307 23.90 22.82 25.13
CA GLU A 307 24.05 21.36 25.16
C GLU A 307 22.73 20.67 24.80
N CYS A 308 22.78 19.69 23.90
CA CYS A 308 21.63 18.90 23.48
C CYS A 308 21.86 17.41 23.78
N ALA A 309 20.89 16.76 24.42
CA ALA A 309 20.95 15.34 24.73
C ALA A 309 20.07 14.54 23.78
N SER A 310 20.65 13.50 23.18
CA SER A 310 19.96 12.60 22.26
C SER A 310 19.46 11.34 22.99
N HIS A 311 18.20 11.00 22.73
CA HIS A 311 17.45 9.95 23.40
C HIS A 311 16.98 8.90 22.40
N GLN A 312 17.01 7.63 22.81
CA GLN A 312 16.34 6.53 22.14
C GLN A 312 15.51 5.74 23.14
N ARG A 313 14.32 5.32 22.73
CA ARG A 313 13.40 4.53 23.57
C ARG A 313 12.80 3.43 22.71
N LEU A 314 12.95 2.18 23.14
CA LEU A 314 12.24 1.07 22.54
C LEU A 314 10.74 1.21 22.85
N GLN A 315 9.93 1.33 21.81
CA GLN A 315 8.48 1.51 21.91
C GLN A 315 7.72 0.24 21.56
N ILE A 316 8.31 -0.66 20.78
CA ILE A 316 7.68 -1.91 20.31
C ILE A 316 8.63 -3.08 20.59
N ASP A 317 8.37 -3.78 21.69
CA ASP A 317 9.23 -4.84 22.25
C ASP A 317 8.96 -6.24 21.64
N ARG A 318 7.88 -6.42 20.87
CA ARG A 318 7.53 -7.69 20.18
C ARG A 318 7.00 -7.47 18.76
N ASP A 319 7.29 -8.41 17.87
CA ASP A 319 6.85 -8.46 16.46
C ASP A 319 5.33 -8.52 16.25
N SER A 320 4.56 -8.72 17.32
CA SER A 320 3.11 -8.66 17.29
C SER A 320 2.63 -7.43 18.03
N LEU A 321 1.81 -6.63 17.36
CA LEU A 321 0.83 -5.77 18.00
C LEU A 321 -0.19 -6.71 18.67
N VAL A 322 0.20 -7.36 19.77
CA VAL A 322 -0.58 -8.42 20.43
C VAL A 322 -1.97 -7.88 20.75
N PRO A 323 -3.04 -8.65 20.51
CA PRO A 323 -4.38 -8.27 20.93
C PRO A 323 -4.37 -8.17 22.45
N ALA A 324 -4.34 -6.95 22.99
CA ALA A 324 -4.71 -6.76 24.38
C ALA A 324 -6.14 -7.30 24.52
N ALA A 325 -6.34 -8.27 25.40
CA ALA A 325 -7.66 -8.57 25.92
C ALA A 325 -8.29 -7.22 26.32
N ALA A 326 -9.41 -6.89 25.69
CA ALA A 326 -10.04 -5.56 25.62
C ALA A 326 -9.41 -4.55 24.61
N GLY A 327 -9.78 -4.65 23.33
CA GLY A 327 -10.03 -3.49 22.47
C GLY A 327 -8.84 -2.66 21.92
N ALA A 328 -7.58 -3.07 22.09
CA ALA A 328 -6.43 -2.25 21.70
C ALA A 328 -5.75 -2.62 20.35
N ALA A 329 -6.16 -3.70 19.70
CA ALA A 329 -5.58 -4.10 18.40
C ALA A 329 -6.02 -3.13 17.29
N PRO A 330 -5.12 -2.75 16.36
CA PRO A 330 -5.50 -1.93 15.22
C PRO A 330 -6.47 -2.70 14.31
N GLY A 331 -7.60 -2.07 13.98
CA GLY A 331 -8.63 -2.69 13.16
C GLY A 331 -9.57 -1.67 12.52
N MET A 332 -10.17 -2.03 11.38
CA MET A 332 -11.15 -1.21 10.67
C MET A 332 -12.40 -2.03 10.36
N TYR A 333 -13.57 -1.46 10.61
CA TYR A 333 -14.85 -2.07 10.27
C TYR A 333 -15.76 -1.08 9.55
N LEU A 334 -16.17 -1.45 8.34
CA LEU A 334 -17.06 -0.64 7.49
C LEU A 334 -18.47 -1.21 7.56
N TYR A 335 -19.47 -0.34 7.78
CA TYR A 335 -20.86 -0.73 7.96
C TYR A 335 -21.80 0.22 7.24
N PHE A 336 -22.76 -0.32 6.49
CA PHE A 336 -23.81 0.47 5.85
C PHE A 336 -25.11 0.44 6.68
N ASP A 337 -25.41 1.57 7.31
CA ASP A 337 -26.68 1.81 7.97
C ASP A 337 -27.77 2.06 6.93
N ARG A 338 -28.58 1.02 6.70
CA ARG A 338 -29.65 1.03 5.70
C ARG A 338 -30.79 1.97 6.08
N ALA A 339 -31.08 2.14 7.37
CA ALA A 339 -32.19 2.98 7.82
C ALA A 339 -31.89 4.46 7.58
N HIS A 340 -30.66 4.87 7.86
CA HIS A 340 -30.23 6.26 7.70
C HIS A 340 -29.50 6.54 6.37
N HIS A 341 -29.27 5.51 5.55
CA HIS A 341 -28.49 5.58 4.31
C HIS A 341 -27.09 6.18 4.52
N LYS A 342 -26.39 5.75 5.58
CA LYS A 342 -25.06 6.23 5.94
C LYS A 342 -24.06 5.09 5.93
N LEU A 343 -22.87 5.35 5.39
CA LEU A 343 -21.74 4.44 5.48
C LEU A 343 -20.84 4.89 6.62
N LEU A 344 -20.66 4.03 7.60
CA LEU A 344 -19.94 4.31 8.84
C LEU A 344 -18.69 3.43 8.90
N LEU A 345 -17.56 4.04 9.20
CA LEU A 345 -16.29 3.35 9.43
C LEU A 345 -15.94 3.47 10.92
N THR A 346 -15.63 2.35 11.55
CA THR A 346 -15.08 2.30 12.92
C THR A 346 -13.62 1.91 12.84
N VAL A 347 -12.75 2.71 13.46
CA VAL A 347 -11.30 2.53 13.48
C VAL A 347 -10.85 2.33 14.93
N TYR A 348 -10.12 1.26 15.17
CA TYR A 348 -9.49 0.92 16.44
C TYR A 348 -7.98 1.12 16.34
N GLY A 349 -7.35 1.60 17.42
CA GLY A 349 -5.89 1.69 17.52
C GLY A 349 -5.24 2.62 16.49
N ASP A 350 -5.86 3.78 16.21
CA ASP A 350 -5.43 4.75 15.18
C ASP A 350 -3.97 5.22 15.32
N ARG A 351 -3.38 5.13 16.52
CA ARG A 351 -1.97 5.41 16.78
C ARG A 351 -1.00 4.50 16.00
N TRP A 352 -1.44 3.29 15.62
CA TRP A 352 -0.65 2.30 14.90
C TRP A 352 -0.79 2.40 13.39
N TYR A 353 -1.53 3.38 12.88
CA TYR A 353 -1.71 3.58 11.45
C TYR A 353 -0.57 4.42 10.93
N TRP A 354 0.05 3.96 9.85
CA TRP A 354 1.07 4.71 9.16
C TRP A 354 0.47 5.98 8.54
N ARG A 355 1.11 7.11 8.79
CA ARG A 355 0.74 8.43 8.26
C ARG A 355 1.99 9.28 8.06
N GLU A 356 2.06 9.92 6.91
CA GLU A 356 3.11 10.89 6.64
C GLU A 356 2.88 12.19 7.41
N ASP A 357 1.64 12.69 7.35
CA ASP A 357 1.18 13.83 8.14
C ASP A 357 0.49 13.31 9.44
N PRO A 358 0.95 13.75 10.64
CA PRO A 358 0.29 13.42 11.90
C PRO A 358 -1.19 13.81 11.98
N ALA A 359 -1.63 14.80 11.19
CA ALA A 359 -3.04 15.22 11.13
C ALA A 359 -3.89 14.32 10.21
N ALA A 360 -3.27 13.51 9.36
CA ALA A 360 -3.98 12.60 8.47
C ALA A 360 -4.59 11.42 9.23
N SER A 361 -5.66 10.84 8.69
CA SER A 361 -6.38 9.73 9.35
C SER A 361 -5.64 8.38 9.30
N GLY A 362 -4.57 8.25 8.50
CA GLY A 362 -3.79 7.01 8.37
C GLY A 362 -4.46 5.89 7.55
N PHE A 363 -5.63 6.15 6.97
CA PHE A 363 -6.35 5.24 6.09
C PHE A 363 -6.98 6.00 4.92
N VAL A 364 -7.33 5.27 3.86
CA VAL A 364 -8.05 5.80 2.69
C VAL A 364 -9.21 4.88 2.37
N CYS A 365 -10.39 5.47 2.11
CA CYS A 365 -11.56 4.74 1.65
C CYS A 365 -11.73 4.90 0.14
N PHE A 366 -12.30 3.87 -0.48
CA PHE A 366 -12.47 3.75 -1.92
C PHE A 366 -13.91 3.35 -2.26
N ALA A 367 -14.32 3.72 -3.46
CA ALA A 367 -15.58 3.31 -4.06
C ALA A 367 -15.32 2.90 -5.52
N ASN A 368 -15.77 1.72 -5.90
CA ASN A 368 -15.77 1.33 -7.30
C ASN A 368 -17.01 1.92 -7.99
N ALA A 369 -16.81 2.83 -8.94
CA ALA A 369 -17.92 3.51 -9.61
C ALA A 369 -18.55 2.67 -10.74
N ASN A 370 -17.72 1.96 -11.52
CA ASN A 370 -18.11 1.34 -12.79
C ASN A 370 -17.05 0.38 -13.36
N ASP A 371 -16.18 -0.21 -12.55
CA ASP A 371 -15.04 -1.06 -12.97
C ASP A 371 -13.96 -0.37 -13.82
N GLU A 372 -14.10 0.95 -14.05
CA GLU A 372 -13.12 1.81 -14.70
C GLU A 372 -12.56 2.87 -13.74
N GLN A 373 -13.41 3.36 -12.82
CA GLN A 373 -13.04 4.47 -11.96
C GLN A 373 -13.08 4.10 -10.47
N LEU A 374 -11.91 4.22 -9.84
CA LEU A 374 -11.75 4.16 -8.40
C LEU A 374 -11.91 5.56 -7.81
N VAL A 375 -12.94 5.78 -7.01
CA VAL A 375 -13.24 7.09 -6.41
C VAL A 375 -12.84 7.07 -4.94
N ARG A 376 -12.27 8.19 -4.46
CA ARG A 376 -11.96 8.41 -3.04
C ARG A 376 -13.10 9.19 -2.36
N PRO A 377 -14.07 8.54 -1.70
CA PRO A 377 -15.09 9.22 -0.93
C PRO A 377 -14.48 10.13 0.15
N ARG A 378 -15.12 11.28 0.40
CA ARG A 378 -14.78 12.13 1.55
C ARG A 378 -15.12 11.40 2.85
N VAL A 379 -14.23 11.45 3.81
CA VAL A 379 -14.41 10.85 5.14
C VAL A 379 -14.51 11.96 6.19
N LYS A 380 -15.51 11.89 7.06
CA LYS A 380 -15.74 12.88 8.12
C LYS A 380 -15.67 12.20 9.48
N LYS A 381 -14.73 12.62 10.34
CA LYS A 381 -14.66 12.17 11.74
C LYS A 381 -15.92 12.59 12.48
N LEU A 382 -16.60 11.62 13.11
CA LEU A 382 -17.77 11.87 13.93
C LEU A 382 -17.31 12.26 15.34
N ARG A 383 -17.93 13.29 15.90
CA ARG A 383 -17.71 13.69 17.29
C ARG A 383 -18.77 13.04 18.15
N TRP A 384 -18.33 12.33 19.19
CA TRP A 384 -19.22 11.85 20.24
C TRP A 384 -19.85 13.08 20.93
N ARG A 385 -21.19 13.09 21.05
CA ARG A 385 -21.91 14.07 21.86
C ARG A 385 -22.59 13.30 23.00
N GLY A 386 -22.17 13.57 24.23
CA GLY A 386 -22.77 13.01 25.44
C GLY A 386 -21.80 12.11 26.22
N GLN A 387 -21.58 12.48 27.49
CA GLN A 387 -20.76 11.87 28.53
C GLN A 387 -19.28 11.60 28.19
N THR A 388 -18.42 11.92 29.16
CA THR A 388 -16.99 11.61 29.13
C THR A 388 -16.80 10.16 28.70
N PRO A 389 -15.93 9.88 27.71
CA PRO A 389 -15.71 8.52 27.26
C PRO A 389 -15.30 7.68 28.48
N SER A 390 -16.08 6.62 28.75
CA SER A 390 -15.58 5.47 29.50
C SER A 390 -14.22 5.08 28.91
N ASP A 391 -13.25 4.66 29.74
CA ASP A 391 -11.90 4.26 29.31
C ASP A 391 -11.91 3.25 28.15
N ASP A 392 -13.01 2.52 27.98
CA ASP A 392 -13.26 1.54 26.91
C ASP A 392 -13.50 2.17 25.51
N HIS A 393 -13.79 3.48 25.44
CA HIS A 393 -14.02 4.22 24.19
C HIS A 393 -12.82 5.05 23.73
N ALA A 394 -11.75 5.14 24.52
CA ALA A 394 -10.57 5.95 24.19
C ALA A 394 -9.84 5.46 22.91
N ASN A 395 -9.95 4.17 22.60
CA ASN A 395 -9.25 3.54 21.47
C ASN A 395 -10.07 3.38 20.19
N ARG A 396 -11.28 3.96 20.12
CA ARG A 396 -12.20 3.83 18.98
C ARG A 396 -12.60 5.18 18.42
N THR A 397 -12.38 5.39 17.12
CA THR A 397 -12.88 6.54 16.38
C THR A 397 -13.88 6.12 15.31
N MET A 398 -15.02 6.82 15.22
CA MET A 398 -16.01 6.61 14.16
C MET A 398 -15.94 7.72 13.11
N TYR A 399 -16.17 7.33 11.86
CA TYR A 399 -16.19 8.21 10.70
C TYR A 399 -17.43 7.95 9.86
N GLU A 400 -17.95 9.00 9.22
CA GLU A 400 -18.91 8.89 8.14
C GLU A 400 -18.18 8.95 6.80
N VAL A 401 -18.29 7.88 6.02
CA VAL A 401 -17.80 7.80 4.65
C VAL A 401 -18.90 8.32 3.72
N LYS A 402 -18.64 9.42 3.01
CA LYS A 402 -19.63 10.02 2.13
C LYS A 402 -19.85 9.16 0.90
N LEU A 403 -21.06 8.66 0.74
CA LEU A 403 -21.49 7.93 -0.44
C LEU A 403 -21.31 8.80 -1.69
N THR A 404 -20.69 8.22 -2.71
CA THR A 404 -20.30 8.84 -3.97
C THR A 404 -21.34 8.60 -5.07
N GLY A 405 -21.45 9.55 -5.99
CA GLY A 405 -22.46 9.55 -7.04
C GLY A 405 -23.83 10.09 -6.59
N ASP A 406 -24.72 10.26 -7.56
CA ASP A 406 -26.12 10.66 -7.36
C ASP A 406 -27.00 9.46 -6.96
N ASP A 407 -28.32 9.66 -6.91
CA ASP A 407 -29.32 8.60 -6.70
C ASP A 407 -29.14 7.49 -7.77
N GLY A 408 -28.46 6.42 -7.38
CA GLY A 408 -27.93 5.41 -8.29
C GLY A 408 -27.88 4.02 -7.67
N PRO A 409 -27.43 3.01 -8.44
CA PRO A 409 -27.30 1.65 -7.94
C PRO A 409 -26.33 1.58 -6.74
N PRO A 410 -26.45 0.57 -5.87
CA PRO A 410 -25.43 0.27 -4.87
C PRO A 410 -24.04 0.17 -5.49
N ARG A 411 -23.05 0.69 -4.77
CA ARG A 411 -21.64 0.64 -5.17
C ARG A 411 -20.81 -0.09 -4.11
N PRO A 412 -19.74 -0.79 -4.49
CA PRO A 412 -18.82 -1.40 -3.53
C PRO A 412 -17.93 -0.32 -2.92
N TYR A 413 -17.80 -0.34 -1.59
CA TYR A 413 -16.92 0.51 -0.80
C TYR A 413 -16.02 -0.34 0.07
N TRP A 414 -14.77 0.09 0.27
CA TRP A 414 -13.85 -0.51 1.24
C TRP A 414 -12.85 0.55 1.70
N CYS A 415 -12.13 0.29 2.78
CA CYS A 415 -11.04 1.16 3.24
C CYS A 415 -9.76 0.35 3.46
N GLU A 416 -8.62 0.98 3.20
CA GLU A 416 -7.28 0.38 3.35
C GLU A 416 -6.38 1.30 4.18
N ALA A 417 -5.46 0.68 4.93
CA ALA A 417 -4.46 1.35 5.75
C ALA A 417 -3.18 0.51 5.83
N HIS A 418 -2.06 1.15 6.13
CA HIS A 418 -0.82 0.45 6.51
C HIS A 418 -0.59 0.61 7.99
N LEU A 419 -0.09 -0.44 8.66
CA LEU A 419 0.22 -0.41 10.08
C LEU A 419 1.71 -0.17 10.33
N VAL A 420 2.03 0.33 11.52
CA VAL A 420 3.39 0.37 12.04
C VAL A 420 3.52 -0.60 13.21
N PRO A 421 4.58 -1.44 13.26
CA PRO A 421 5.69 -1.49 12.31
C PRO A 421 5.35 -2.29 11.04
N ASN A 422 6.25 -2.28 10.06
CA ASN A 422 6.28 -3.19 8.89
C ASN A 422 5.26 -2.94 7.78
N PHE A 423 4.43 -1.91 7.86
CA PHE A 423 3.46 -1.57 6.81
C PHE A 423 2.51 -2.72 6.46
N ALA A 424 2.08 -3.50 7.45
CA ALA A 424 1.06 -4.52 7.22
C ALA A 424 -0.21 -3.85 6.66
N LEU A 425 -0.72 -4.36 5.53
CA LEU A 425 -1.93 -3.83 4.89
C LEU A 425 -3.16 -4.32 5.67
N LEU A 426 -3.92 -3.36 6.20
CA LEU A 426 -5.24 -3.59 6.79
C LEU A 426 -6.30 -3.18 5.77
N LYS A 427 -7.25 -4.07 5.48
CA LYS A 427 -8.35 -3.84 4.54
C LYS A 427 -9.68 -4.24 5.17
N THR A 428 -10.71 -3.41 5.00
CA THR A 428 -12.08 -3.77 5.41
C THR A 428 -12.71 -4.73 4.41
N ASP A 429 -13.74 -5.45 4.85
CA ASP A 429 -14.67 -6.08 3.91
C ASP A 429 -15.26 -5.04 2.95
N THR A 430 -15.57 -5.51 1.73
CA THR A 430 -16.24 -4.69 0.73
C THR A 430 -17.72 -4.60 1.07
N VAL A 431 -18.23 -3.39 1.27
CA VAL A 431 -19.62 -3.11 1.62
C VAL A 431 -20.36 -2.48 0.44
N LEU A 432 -21.49 -3.06 0.05
CA LEU A 432 -22.39 -2.45 -0.92
C LEU A 432 -23.26 -1.39 -0.25
N ALA A 433 -23.12 -0.14 -0.68
CA ALA A 433 -23.88 0.98 -0.11
C ALA A 433 -24.48 1.86 -1.20
N ARG A 434 -25.58 2.53 -0.87
CA ARG A 434 -26.30 3.42 -1.79
C ARG A 434 -26.85 4.65 -1.07
N ARG A 435 -26.88 5.78 -1.77
CA ARG A 435 -27.62 6.96 -1.31
C ARG A 435 -29.11 6.64 -1.23
N LYS A 436 -29.85 7.47 -0.47
CA LYS A 436 -31.30 7.34 -0.26
C LYS A 436 -31.98 7.04 -1.59
N ALA A 437 -32.73 5.95 -1.64
CA ALA A 437 -33.34 5.50 -2.87
C ALA A 437 -34.37 6.55 -3.31
N SER A 438 -34.14 7.22 -4.44
CA SER A 438 -35.27 7.56 -5.31
C SER A 438 -36.00 6.25 -5.59
N CYS A 439 -37.33 6.23 -5.58
CA CYS A 439 -38.13 5.00 -5.66
C CYS A 439 -37.84 4.21 -6.98
N ARG A 440 -36.76 3.44 -6.97
CA ARG A 440 -36.17 2.71 -8.10
C ARG A 440 -35.54 1.43 -7.58
N HIS A 441 -35.76 0.34 -8.31
CA HIS A 441 -35.06 -0.92 -8.08
C HIS A 441 -33.94 -1.04 -9.10
N TYR A 442 -32.84 -1.67 -8.70
CA TYR A 442 -31.67 -1.88 -9.54
C TYR A 442 -31.43 -3.38 -9.66
N PHE A 443 -31.29 -3.86 -10.88
CA PHE A 443 -31.00 -5.25 -11.21
C PHE A 443 -29.71 -5.33 -12.03
N ALA A 444 -29.08 -6.49 -12.00
CA ALA A 444 -28.04 -6.85 -12.95
C ALA A 444 -28.55 -8.01 -13.80
N ALA A 445 -28.27 -7.98 -15.10
CA ALA A 445 -28.63 -9.04 -16.03
C ALA A 445 -27.50 -9.23 -17.05
N THR A 446 -27.45 -10.41 -17.68
CA THR A 446 -26.56 -10.67 -18.80
C THR A 446 -27.33 -10.59 -20.11
N VAL A 447 -26.79 -9.90 -21.11
CA VAL A 447 -27.33 -9.81 -22.46
C VAL A 447 -26.30 -10.35 -23.43
N GLU A 448 -26.73 -11.22 -24.33
CA GLU A 448 -25.88 -11.74 -25.40
C GLU A 448 -26.23 -11.06 -26.72
N LEU A 449 -25.22 -10.46 -27.35
CA LEU A 449 -25.33 -9.79 -28.64
C LEU A 449 -24.53 -10.56 -29.70
N LEU A 450 -25.07 -10.59 -30.91
CA LEU A 450 -24.38 -11.11 -32.09
C LEU A 450 -23.86 -9.93 -32.90
N LEU A 451 -22.54 -9.86 -33.12
CA LEU A 451 -21.87 -8.78 -33.88
C LEU A 451 -21.18 -9.35 -35.12
N GLU A 452 -21.45 -8.76 -36.29
CA GLU A 452 -20.85 -9.17 -37.56
C GLU A 452 -19.43 -8.63 -37.73
N ARG A 453 -18.51 -9.44 -38.24
CA ARG A 453 -17.09 -9.11 -38.40
C ARG A 453 -16.80 -8.27 -39.66
N SER A 454 -17.66 -8.30 -40.66
CA SER A 454 -17.42 -7.76 -42.02
C SER A 454 -18.41 -6.66 -42.45
N GLY A 455 -19.24 -6.15 -41.53
CA GLY A 455 -20.23 -5.12 -41.79
C GLY A 455 -19.67 -3.69 -41.96
N SER A 456 -20.31 -2.89 -42.81
CA SER A 456 -19.92 -1.51 -43.13
C SER A 456 -20.01 -0.57 -41.92
N ARG A 457 -18.84 0.00 -41.55
CA ARG A 457 -18.51 1.04 -40.55
C ARG A 457 -18.00 0.61 -39.16
N VAL A 458 -18.16 -0.64 -38.73
CA VAL A 458 -17.70 -1.13 -37.42
C VAL A 458 -17.51 -2.65 -37.61
N VAL A 459 -16.31 -3.25 -37.70
CA VAL A 459 -15.52 -3.83 -36.60
C VAL A 459 -14.23 -4.42 -37.24
N ALA A 460 -13.11 -3.69 -37.31
CA ALA A 460 -11.82 -4.31 -37.66
C ALA A 460 -11.11 -4.89 -36.40
N GLU A 461 -11.54 -4.46 -35.21
CA GLU A 461 -10.92 -4.78 -33.93
C GLU A 461 -11.79 -5.73 -33.10
N PRO A 462 -11.21 -6.67 -32.34
CA PRO A 462 -11.96 -7.64 -31.55
C PRO A 462 -12.84 -6.96 -30.46
N PRO A 463 -13.92 -7.61 -29.99
CA PRO A 463 -14.87 -7.03 -29.02
C PRO A 463 -14.23 -6.48 -27.72
N ASP A 464 -13.14 -7.07 -27.25
CA ASP A 464 -12.40 -6.61 -26.07
C ASP A 464 -11.65 -5.28 -26.26
N ALA A 465 -11.44 -4.83 -27.49
CA ALA A 465 -10.87 -3.51 -27.80
C ALA A 465 -11.88 -2.36 -27.67
N TRP A 466 -13.17 -2.67 -27.58
CA TRP A 466 -14.24 -1.67 -27.61
C TRP A 466 -14.46 -1.02 -26.24
N ARG A 467 -14.90 0.25 -26.24
CA ARG A 467 -15.29 0.91 -24.98
C ARG A 467 -16.72 0.50 -24.60
N LEU A 468 -17.03 0.43 -23.31
CA LEU A 468 -18.36 0.04 -22.82
C LEU A 468 -19.52 0.88 -23.38
N LYS A 469 -19.25 2.16 -23.72
CA LYS A 469 -20.24 3.06 -24.33
C LYS A 469 -20.65 2.62 -25.74
N ASP A 470 -19.77 1.96 -26.48
CA ASP A 470 -20.01 1.58 -27.88
C ASP A 470 -21.02 0.43 -27.92
N TYR A 471 -21.01 -0.44 -26.90
CA TYR A 471 -22.05 -1.44 -26.65
C TYR A 471 -23.41 -0.86 -26.23
N GLY A 472 -23.43 0.36 -25.68
CA GLY A 472 -24.65 0.99 -25.18
C GLY A 472 -25.73 1.13 -26.27
N GLY A 473 -25.36 1.63 -27.45
CA GLY A 473 -26.29 1.75 -28.58
C GLY A 473 -26.80 0.41 -29.09
N LEU A 474 -25.92 -0.59 -29.16
CA LEU A 474 -26.28 -1.95 -29.59
C LEU A 474 -27.27 -2.61 -28.65
N VAL A 475 -27.09 -2.45 -27.33
CA VAL A 475 -28.05 -2.95 -26.33
C VAL A 475 -29.39 -2.24 -26.45
N GLU A 476 -29.41 -0.92 -26.67
CA GLU A 476 -30.66 -0.19 -26.87
C GLU A 476 -31.44 -0.69 -28.09
N ASP A 477 -30.77 -0.93 -29.20
CA ASP A 477 -31.40 -1.43 -30.43
C ASP A 477 -31.87 -2.87 -30.28
N TYR A 478 -31.07 -3.74 -29.67
CA TYR A 478 -31.47 -5.10 -29.30
C TYR A 478 -32.77 -5.11 -28.46
N LEU A 479 -32.86 -4.22 -27.47
CA LEU A 479 -34.06 -4.10 -26.62
C LEU A 479 -35.27 -3.56 -27.39
N LYS A 480 -35.08 -2.59 -28.30
CA LYS A 480 -36.17 -2.07 -29.15
C LYS A 480 -36.73 -3.19 -30.03
N GLU A 481 -35.89 -4.01 -30.63
CA GLU A 481 -36.33 -5.16 -31.43
C GLU A 481 -37.03 -6.21 -30.58
N ARG A 482 -36.44 -6.60 -29.45
CA ARG A 482 -37.04 -7.56 -28.51
C ARG A 482 -38.42 -7.11 -28.04
N ARG A 483 -38.59 -5.83 -27.71
CA ARG A 483 -39.88 -5.25 -27.31
C ARG A 483 -40.95 -5.35 -28.41
N LYS A 484 -40.55 -5.28 -29.69
CA LYS A 484 -41.48 -5.46 -30.82
C LYS A 484 -41.89 -6.93 -30.98
N ARG A 485 -40.96 -7.87 -30.74
CA ARG A 485 -41.18 -9.31 -30.92
C ARG A 485 -41.96 -9.96 -29.77
N LEU A 486 -41.95 -9.36 -28.58
CA LEU A 486 -42.53 -9.93 -27.35
C LEU A 486 -43.54 -8.98 -26.69
N PRO A 487 -44.76 -8.85 -27.25
CA PRO A 487 -45.75 -7.89 -26.77
C PRO A 487 -46.23 -8.17 -25.34
N GLU A 488 -46.22 -9.42 -24.87
CA GLU A 488 -46.62 -9.82 -23.52
C GLU A 488 -45.70 -9.25 -22.42
N THR A 489 -44.41 -9.03 -22.72
CA THR A 489 -43.44 -8.45 -21.77
C THR A 489 -43.34 -6.93 -21.83
N LYS A 490 -44.19 -6.27 -22.63
CA LYS A 490 -44.21 -4.80 -22.82
C LYS A 490 -44.28 -4.02 -21.50
N HIS A 491 -44.96 -4.55 -20.50
CA HIS A 491 -45.09 -3.94 -19.17
C HIS A 491 -43.76 -3.95 -18.38
N ALA A 492 -42.94 -4.99 -18.51
CA ALA A 492 -41.62 -5.09 -17.91
C ALA A 492 -40.65 -4.09 -18.56
N PHE A 493 -40.62 -4.04 -19.90
CA PHE A 493 -39.84 -3.04 -20.64
C PHE A 493 -40.28 -1.60 -20.34
N ALA A 494 -41.58 -1.36 -20.11
CA ALA A 494 -42.09 -0.04 -19.72
C ALA A 494 -41.68 0.39 -18.30
N ALA A 495 -41.33 -0.57 -17.43
CA ALA A 495 -40.82 -0.30 -16.08
C ALA A 495 -39.34 0.07 -16.09
N ILE A 496 -38.57 -0.35 -17.11
CA ILE A 496 -37.15 0.02 -17.27
C ILE A 496 -37.05 1.52 -17.57
N LYS A 497 -36.36 2.24 -16.69
CA LYS A 497 -36.07 3.67 -16.84
C LYS A 497 -34.72 3.90 -17.51
N ALA A 498 -33.73 3.10 -17.16
CA ALA A 498 -32.39 3.18 -17.72
C ALA A 498 -31.75 1.80 -17.72
N MET A 499 -30.90 1.55 -18.71
CA MET A 499 -30.02 0.40 -18.76
C MET A 499 -28.61 0.89 -19.08
N HIS A 500 -27.62 0.35 -18.38
CA HIS A 500 -26.22 0.71 -18.59
C HIS A 500 -25.40 -0.55 -18.75
N VAL A 501 -24.66 -0.66 -19.85
CA VAL A 501 -23.64 -1.69 -20.01
C VAL A 501 -22.55 -1.44 -18.97
N LYS A 502 -22.23 -2.47 -18.20
CA LYS A 502 -21.24 -2.41 -17.12
C LYS A 502 -19.99 -3.19 -17.43
N ARG A 503 -20.10 -4.32 -18.11
CA ARG A 503 -18.96 -5.21 -18.33
C ARG A 503 -19.17 -6.06 -19.57
N LEU A 504 -18.09 -6.35 -20.29
CA LEU A 504 -18.00 -7.49 -21.18
C LEU A 504 -17.62 -8.70 -20.32
N GLU A 505 -18.56 -9.63 -20.13
CA GLU A 505 -18.29 -10.87 -19.40
C GLU A 505 -17.32 -11.73 -20.19
N ASP A 506 -17.67 -11.98 -21.46
CA ASP A 506 -16.96 -12.89 -22.35
C ASP A 506 -17.34 -12.62 -23.81
N PHE A 507 -16.53 -13.10 -24.73
CA PHE A 507 -16.87 -13.16 -26.15
C PHE A 507 -16.23 -14.37 -26.81
N TRP A 508 -16.93 -14.96 -27.78
CA TRP A 508 -16.42 -16.09 -28.54
C TRP A 508 -16.87 -15.98 -30.00
N ILE A 509 -16.08 -16.61 -30.87
CA ILE A 509 -16.42 -16.75 -32.28
C ILE A 509 -17.40 -17.91 -32.38
N SER A 510 -18.55 -17.67 -33.01
CA SER A 510 -19.51 -18.75 -33.21
C SER A 510 -18.92 -19.73 -34.23
N ALA A 511 -18.97 -21.03 -33.92
CA ALA A 511 -18.18 -22.07 -34.61
C ALA A 511 -18.36 -22.14 -36.13
N ASN A 512 -19.42 -21.52 -36.69
CA ASN A 512 -19.77 -21.54 -38.11
C ASN A 512 -20.19 -20.17 -38.69
N SER A 513 -19.78 -19.04 -38.10
CA SER A 513 -20.17 -17.73 -38.66
C SER A 513 -19.10 -16.64 -38.50
N ASP A 514 -19.13 -15.63 -39.38
CA ASP A 514 -18.35 -14.39 -39.29
C ASP A 514 -18.83 -13.47 -38.14
N TRP A 515 -19.33 -14.04 -37.04
CA TRP A 515 -19.96 -13.30 -35.97
C TRP A 515 -19.29 -13.58 -34.63
N TYR A 516 -19.12 -12.52 -33.85
CA TYR A 516 -18.84 -12.60 -32.43
C TYR A 516 -20.14 -12.75 -31.66
N THR A 517 -20.18 -13.69 -30.71
CA THR A 517 -21.15 -13.65 -29.62
C THR A 517 -20.50 -12.92 -28.46
N VAL A 518 -21.14 -11.86 -28.00
CA VAL A 518 -20.63 -10.97 -26.95
C VAL A 518 -21.59 -11.03 -25.78
N ARG A 519 -21.12 -11.47 -24.62
CA ARG A 519 -21.92 -11.51 -23.38
C ARG A 519 -21.60 -10.29 -22.54
N LEU A 520 -22.62 -9.46 -22.30
CA LEU A 520 -22.51 -8.21 -21.54
C LEU A 520 -23.25 -8.31 -20.22
N LEU A 521 -22.67 -7.77 -19.15
CA LEU A 521 -23.39 -7.44 -17.92
C LEU A 521 -24.01 -6.06 -18.06
N VAL A 522 -25.30 -5.96 -17.83
CA VAL A 522 -26.06 -4.71 -17.84
C VAL A 522 -26.69 -4.46 -16.48
N HIS A 523 -26.62 -3.21 -16.01
CA HIS A 523 -27.38 -2.75 -14.85
C HIS A 523 -28.68 -2.10 -15.33
N ILE A 524 -29.80 -2.53 -14.76
CA ILE A 524 -31.15 -2.09 -15.12
C ILE A 524 -31.73 -1.31 -13.95
N ALA A 525 -32.15 -0.07 -14.19
CA ALA A 525 -32.88 0.73 -13.22
C ALA A 525 -34.36 0.76 -13.61
N THR A 526 -35.26 0.34 -12.70
CA THR A 526 -36.71 0.33 -12.94
C THR A 526 -37.44 1.37 -12.10
N LYS A 527 -38.64 1.77 -12.54
CA LYS A 527 -39.57 2.55 -11.73
C LYS A 527 -40.06 1.71 -10.55
N CYS A 528 -40.29 2.33 -9.40
CA CYS A 528 -41.10 1.71 -8.35
C CYS A 528 -42.47 1.30 -8.88
N ALA A 529 -42.80 0.03 -8.75
CA ALA A 529 -44.15 -0.45 -8.92
C ALA A 529 -44.56 -1.14 -7.61
N ARG A 530 -45.66 -0.66 -7.00
CA ARG A 530 -46.27 -1.24 -5.77
C ARG A 530 -46.54 -2.75 -5.85
N LYS A 531 -46.51 -3.34 -7.05
CA LYS A 531 -46.69 -4.78 -7.29
C LYS A 531 -45.42 -5.61 -7.02
N TRP A 532 -44.23 -5.00 -6.95
CA TRP A 532 -42.99 -5.72 -6.63
C TRP A 532 -42.94 -6.07 -5.12
N ASP A 533 -43.47 -5.19 -4.27
CA ASP A 533 -43.59 -5.44 -2.81
C ASP A 533 -44.68 -6.45 -2.45
N LYS A 534 -45.57 -6.82 -3.40
CA LYS A 534 -46.58 -7.88 -3.22
C LYS A 534 -46.18 -9.21 -3.87
N ALA A 535 -44.96 -9.29 -4.42
CA ALA A 535 -44.41 -10.51 -4.97
C ALA A 535 -43.75 -11.35 -3.85
N ASP A 536 -44.53 -11.72 -2.83
CA ASP A 536 -44.18 -12.72 -1.79
C ASP A 536 -44.00 -14.15 -2.37
N LYS A 537 -43.75 -14.26 -3.67
CA LYS A 537 -43.50 -15.50 -4.43
C LYS A 537 -42.24 -15.42 -5.30
N LEU A 538 -41.50 -14.31 -5.26
CA LEU A 538 -40.10 -14.36 -5.68
C LEU A 538 -39.32 -14.90 -4.49
N PRO A 539 -38.54 -15.99 -4.65
CA PRO A 539 -37.75 -16.53 -3.55
C PRO A 539 -36.94 -15.38 -2.93
N GLU A 540 -36.89 -15.33 -1.59
CA GLU A 540 -36.05 -14.36 -0.88
C GLU A 540 -34.69 -14.31 -1.59
N PRO A 541 -34.19 -13.12 -1.98
CA PRO A 541 -32.85 -13.04 -2.54
C PRO A 541 -31.90 -13.54 -1.46
N GLU A 542 -31.39 -14.76 -1.66
CA GLU A 542 -30.29 -15.29 -0.86
C GLU A 542 -29.20 -14.22 -0.81
N ARG A 543 -28.58 -14.12 0.36
CA ARG A 543 -27.53 -13.15 0.67
C ARG A 543 -26.61 -12.98 -0.54
N ASN A 544 -26.47 -11.74 -1.00
CA ASN A 544 -25.45 -11.34 -1.99
C ASN A 544 -24.05 -11.56 -1.39
N GLU A 545 -23.60 -12.81 -1.39
CA GLU A 545 -22.24 -13.25 -1.16
C GLU A 545 -21.62 -13.52 -2.54
N ILE A 546 -20.68 -12.67 -2.96
CA ILE A 546 -19.97 -12.88 -4.22
C ILE A 546 -19.02 -14.07 -4.03
N GLY A 547 -19.29 -15.13 -4.79
CA GLY A 547 -18.59 -16.43 -4.72
C GLY A 547 -19.44 -17.60 -5.22
N LYS A 548 -20.76 -17.42 -5.31
CA LYS A 548 -21.66 -18.38 -5.95
C LYS A 548 -22.20 -17.85 -7.28
N THR A 549 -22.11 -18.73 -8.28
CA THR A 549 -22.71 -18.65 -9.60
C THR A 549 -24.24 -18.52 -9.49
N VAL A 550 -24.79 -17.61 -10.32
CA VAL A 550 -26.14 -17.66 -10.91
C VAL A 550 -27.35 -17.25 -10.04
N PHE A 551 -27.97 -16.13 -10.44
CA PHE A 551 -29.42 -16.10 -10.68
C PHE A 551 -29.66 -15.81 -12.15
N LEU A 552 -29.84 -16.89 -12.92
CA LEU A 552 -30.40 -16.84 -14.26
C LEU A 552 -31.91 -16.68 -14.08
N PHE A 553 -32.43 -15.48 -14.36
CA PHE A 553 -33.70 -15.49 -15.09
C PHE A 553 -33.34 -15.93 -16.51
N VAL A 554 -33.33 -17.24 -16.75
CA VAL A 554 -33.56 -17.74 -18.11
C VAL A 554 -35.01 -17.39 -18.41
N PHE A 555 -35.21 -16.18 -18.88
CA PHE A 555 -36.29 -15.99 -19.82
C PHE A 555 -35.81 -16.66 -21.11
N SER A 556 -36.20 -17.93 -21.28
CA SER A 556 -36.37 -18.46 -22.63
C SER A 556 -37.46 -17.60 -23.25
N LEU A 557 -37.03 -16.55 -23.93
CA LEU A 557 -37.85 -15.56 -24.62
C LEU A 557 -37.43 -15.54 -26.07
#